data_AF-A0A2R6CWG1-F1
#
_entry.id   AF-A0A2R6CWG1-F1
#
_cell.length_a   1.000
_cell.length_b   1.000
_cell.length_c   1.000
_cell.angle_alpha   90.00
_cell.angle_beta   90.00
_cell.angle_gamma   90.00
#
_symmetry.space_group_name_H-M   'P 1'
#
loop_
_entity.id
_entity.type
_entity.pdbx_description
1 polymer ?
#
loop_
_entity_poly.entity_id
_entity_poly.type
_entity_poly.pdbx_seq_one_letter_code
_entity_poly.pdbx_strand_id
1 'polypeptide(L)'
;MAQREYTREEYETLQRSEREIAGNEEVAVVEDVFVGDDLVRLSLRFDWKRDTEAVEFVLDRERDVLELQSVTGALGYEYDQLPHVEGERLPVVYLDGGWVPAAALPDSGPARLTETGTATPDPGPSLAAWAARTLGGWVDDITAKKVVLGVIITKKLLIASALVYLLVT
;
A
#
# COMPACT_ATOMS: atom_id res chain seq x y z
N MET A 1 -14.68 7.18 -44.43
CA MET A 1 -15.04 6.76 -43.07
C MET A 1 -14.75 7.95 -42.17
N ALA A 2 -15.76 8.51 -41.50
CA ALA A 2 -15.56 9.63 -40.59
C ALA A 2 -14.86 9.12 -39.33
N GLN A 3 -13.68 9.65 -39.01
CA GLN A 3 -13.06 9.45 -37.70
C GLN A 3 -13.96 10.21 -36.71
N ARG A 4 -14.66 9.46 -35.87
CA ARG A 4 -15.45 10.03 -34.79
C ARG A 4 -14.44 10.51 -33.74
N GLU A 5 -14.23 11.81 -33.64
CA GLU A 5 -13.46 12.40 -32.55
C GLU A 5 -14.27 12.18 -31.28
N TYR A 6 -13.82 11.24 -30.45
CA TYR A 6 -14.39 11.04 -29.12
C TYR A 6 -14.04 12.22 -28.24
N THR A 7 -14.99 12.66 -27.43
CA THR A 7 -14.73 13.64 -26.38
C THR A 7 -13.88 13.01 -25.26
N ARG A 8 -13.18 13.84 -24.49
CA ARG A 8 -12.28 13.35 -23.42
C ARG A 8 -13.02 12.51 -22.37
N GLU A 9 -14.26 12.89 -22.04
CA GLU A 9 -15.12 12.18 -21.08
C GLU A 9 -15.57 10.80 -21.60
N GLU A 10 -15.85 10.70 -22.91
CA GLU A 10 -16.14 9.41 -23.55
C GLU A 10 -14.92 8.49 -23.54
N TYR A 11 -13.72 9.06 -23.74
CA TYR A 11 -12.47 8.30 -23.69
C TYR A 11 -12.19 7.76 -22.28
N GLU A 12 -12.38 8.59 -21.24
CA GLU A 12 -12.25 8.16 -19.85
C GLU A 12 -13.27 7.08 -19.48
N THR A 13 -14.51 7.18 -19.97
CA THR A 13 -15.55 6.16 -19.72
C THR A 13 -15.17 4.82 -20.35
N LEU A 14 -14.62 4.83 -21.56
CA LEU A 14 -14.14 3.61 -22.22
C LEU A 14 -12.95 3.00 -21.47
N GLN A 15 -11.97 3.81 -21.09
CA GLN A 15 -10.82 3.32 -20.32
C GLN A 15 -11.22 2.79 -18.94
N ARG A 16 -12.20 3.41 -18.29
CA ARG A 16 -12.79 2.89 -17.05
C ARG A 16 -13.36 1.49 -17.27
N SER A 17 -14.20 1.32 -18.28
CA SER A 17 -14.83 0.02 -18.58
C SER A 17 -13.81 -1.08 -18.92
N GLU A 18 -12.65 -0.73 -19.47
CA GLU A 18 -11.60 -1.69 -19.81
C GLU A 18 -10.67 -2.01 -18.63
N ARG A 19 -10.44 -1.04 -17.74
CA ARG A 19 -9.44 -1.15 -16.65
C ARG A 19 -10.02 -1.47 -15.29
N GLU A 20 -11.26 -1.08 -15.01
CA GLU A 20 -11.97 -1.40 -13.77
C GLU A 20 -12.66 -2.78 -13.89
N ILE A 21 -11.87 -3.77 -14.28
CA ILE A 21 -12.28 -5.17 -14.34
C ILE A 21 -11.62 -5.87 -13.15
N ALA A 22 -12.41 -6.64 -12.39
CA ALA A 22 -11.92 -7.34 -11.21
C ALA A 22 -10.68 -8.19 -11.54
N GLY A 23 -9.61 -8.00 -10.76
CA GLY A 23 -8.32 -8.65 -10.95
C GLY A 23 -7.38 -7.94 -11.93
N ASN A 24 -7.76 -6.82 -12.53
CA ASN A 24 -6.85 -6.02 -13.35
C ASN A 24 -5.81 -5.31 -12.47
N GLU A 25 -4.55 -5.35 -12.89
CA GLU A 25 -3.43 -4.70 -12.22
C GLU A 25 -3.07 -3.39 -12.94
N GLU A 26 -2.85 -2.33 -12.18
CA GLU A 26 -2.44 -1.03 -12.68
C GLU A 26 -1.37 -0.42 -11.76
N VAL A 27 -0.72 0.64 -12.23
CA VAL A 27 0.20 1.43 -11.40
C VAL A 27 -0.40 2.81 -11.19
N ALA A 28 -0.62 3.18 -9.94
CA ALA A 28 -1.05 4.51 -9.53
C ALA A 28 0.11 5.28 -8.89
N VAL A 29 0.03 6.61 -8.90
CA VAL A 29 0.93 7.48 -8.14
C VAL A 29 0.24 7.88 -6.85
N VAL A 30 0.91 7.76 -5.71
CA VAL A 30 0.40 8.31 -4.44
C VAL A 30 0.50 9.83 -4.54
N GLU A 31 -0.62 10.52 -4.66
CA GLU A 31 -0.67 11.98 -4.80
C GLU A 31 -0.69 12.70 -3.47
N ASP A 32 -1.32 12.12 -2.45
CA ASP A 32 -1.44 12.71 -1.11
C ASP A 32 -1.55 11.60 -0.07
N VAL A 33 -1.00 11.86 1.12
CA VAL A 33 -1.04 10.95 2.26
C VAL A 33 -1.60 11.69 3.46
N PHE A 34 -2.79 11.30 3.89
CA PHE A 34 -3.40 11.80 5.10
C PHE A 34 -3.20 10.80 6.24
N VAL A 35 -2.61 11.26 7.34
CA VAL A 35 -2.44 10.48 8.58
C VAL A 35 -3.28 11.13 9.68
N GLY A 36 -4.38 10.48 10.03
CA GLY A 36 -5.23 10.84 11.17
C GLY A 36 -4.88 10.03 12.42
N ASP A 37 -5.69 10.21 13.47
CA ASP A 37 -5.50 9.50 14.75
C ASP A 37 -5.90 8.01 14.67
N ASP A 38 -6.91 7.68 13.86
CA ASP A 38 -7.53 6.37 13.74
C ASP A 38 -7.58 5.85 12.29
N LEU A 39 -7.17 6.65 11.32
CA LEU A 39 -7.18 6.29 9.91
C LEU A 39 -5.98 6.85 9.17
N VAL A 40 -5.55 6.12 8.15
CA VAL A 40 -4.63 6.58 7.11
C VAL A 40 -5.36 6.53 5.78
N ARG A 41 -5.20 7.56 4.96
CA ARG A 41 -5.75 7.59 3.61
C ARG A 41 -4.65 7.91 2.60
N LEU A 42 -4.56 7.06 1.58
CA LEU A 42 -3.71 7.27 0.41
C LEU A 42 -4.60 7.75 -0.75
N SER A 43 -4.29 8.92 -1.29
CA SER A 43 -4.92 9.41 -2.51
C SER A 43 -4.10 8.95 -3.71
N LEU A 44 -4.73 8.23 -4.62
CA LEU A 44 -4.11 7.58 -5.76
C LEU A 44 -4.52 8.29 -7.05
N ARG A 45 -3.54 8.75 -7.80
CA ARG A 45 -3.72 9.31 -9.13
C ARG A 45 -3.33 8.30 -10.19
N PHE A 46 -4.21 8.14 -11.18
CA PHE A 46 -3.94 7.33 -12.36
C PHE A 46 -3.67 8.25 -13.55
N ASP A 47 -2.87 7.80 -14.50
CA ASP A 47 -2.58 8.61 -15.70
C ASP A 47 -3.75 8.67 -16.69
N TRP A 48 -4.69 7.73 -16.57
CA TRP A 48 -5.81 7.55 -17.50
C TRP A 48 -7.12 8.21 -17.04
N LYS A 49 -7.21 8.65 -15.78
CA LYS A 49 -8.36 9.41 -15.25
C LYS A 49 -7.90 10.64 -14.49
N ARG A 50 -8.77 11.66 -14.47
CA ARG A 50 -8.50 12.90 -13.76
C ARG A 50 -8.72 12.79 -12.25
N ASP A 51 -9.76 12.07 -11.86
CA ASP A 51 -10.16 11.96 -10.47
C ASP A 51 -9.22 11.01 -9.70
N THR A 52 -8.95 11.36 -8.46
CA THR A 52 -8.18 10.54 -7.53
C THR A 52 -9.07 9.48 -6.88
N GLU A 53 -8.46 8.36 -6.55
CA GLU A 53 -9.09 7.32 -5.73
C GLU A 53 -8.51 7.34 -4.33
N ALA A 54 -9.35 7.09 -3.34
CA ALA A 54 -8.90 6.99 -1.96
C ALA A 54 -8.82 5.53 -1.54
N VAL A 55 -7.71 5.16 -0.91
CA VAL A 55 -7.57 3.90 -0.16
C VAL A 55 -7.40 4.24 1.31
N GLU A 56 -8.26 3.66 2.14
CA GLU A 56 -8.30 3.93 3.58
C GLU A 56 -7.89 2.70 4.39
N PHE A 57 -7.11 2.94 5.44
CA PHE A 57 -6.65 1.94 6.40
C PHE A 57 -7.06 2.39 7.79
N VAL A 58 -7.84 1.56 8.51
CA VAL A 58 -8.30 1.87 9.86
C VAL A 58 -7.27 1.38 10.88
N LEU A 59 -6.63 2.31 11.59
CA LEU A 59 -5.51 2.03 12.49
C LEU A 59 -5.91 1.23 13.74
N ASP A 60 -7.20 1.20 14.08
CA ASP A 60 -7.74 0.34 15.13
C ASP A 60 -7.91 -1.13 14.69
N ARG A 61 -7.75 -1.44 13.40
CA ARG A 61 -7.78 -2.80 12.88
C ARG A 61 -6.36 -3.29 12.64
N GLU A 62 -5.97 -4.33 13.37
CA GLU A 62 -4.63 -4.94 13.23
C GLU A 62 -4.33 -5.35 11.79
N ARG A 63 -5.33 -5.87 11.06
CA ARG A 63 -5.21 -6.22 9.65
C ARG A 63 -4.79 -5.02 8.79
N ASP A 64 -5.49 -3.90 8.90
CA ASP A 64 -5.24 -2.71 8.08
C ASP A 64 -3.86 -2.11 8.40
N VAL A 65 -3.40 -2.20 9.67
CA VAL A 65 -2.04 -1.79 10.05
C VAL A 65 -0.98 -2.67 9.39
N LEU A 66 -1.19 -3.99 9.35
CA LEU A 66 -0.26 -4.92 8.68
C LEU A 66 -0.25 -4.72 7.16
N GLU A 67 -1.40 -4.47 6.56
CA GLU A 67 -1.52 -4.15 5.13
C GLU A 67 -0.78 -2.86 4.80
N LEU A 68 -0.95 -1.82 5.62
CA LEU A 68 -0.25 -0.55 5.46
C LEU A 68 1.27 -0.70 5.58
N GLN A 69 1.75 -1.54 6.52
CA GLN A 69 3.18 -1.87 6.64
C GLN A 69 3.71 -2.60 5.40
N SER A 70 2.94 -3.51 4.83
CA SER A 70 3.31 -4.20 3.60
C SER A 70 3.37 -3.23 2.42
N VAL A 71 2.44 -2.27 2.34
CA VAL A 71 2.43 -1.22 1.32
C VAL A 71 3.66 -0.32 1.44
N THR A 72 3.96 0.23 2.62
CA THR A 72 5.17 1.06 2.81
C THR A 72 6.44 0.27 2.54
N GLY A 73 6.50 -0.97 3.01
CA GLY A 73 7.65 -1.85 2.80
C GLY A 73 7.88 -2.20 1.33
N ALA A 74 6.82 -2.39 0.55
CA ALA A 74 6.91 -2.63 -0.90
C ALA A 74 7.45 -1.40 -1.66
N LEU A 75 7.22 -0.20 -1.13
CA LEU A 75 7.78 1.06 -1.63
C LEU A 75 9.20 1.34 -1.09
N GLY A 76 9.72 0.49 -0.19
CA GLY A 76 11.05 0.65 0.40
C GLY A 76 11.10 1.60 1.61
N TYR A 77 9.94 1.93 2.20
CA TYR A 77 9.83 2.82 3.35
C TYR A 77 9.45 2.05 4.62
N GLU A 78 9.91 2.56 5.75
CA GLU A 78 9.42 2.12 7.07
C GLU A 78 8.03 2.72 7.36
N TYR A 79 7.31 2.09 8.30
CA TYR A 79 5.93 2.50 8.62
C TYR A 79 5.84 3.95 9.15
N ASP A 80 6.81 4.38 9.94
CA ASP A 80 6.90 5.76 10.46
C ASP A 80 7.29 6.79 9.38
N GLN A 81 7.80 6.31 8.24
CA GLN A 81 8.10 7.12 7.06
C GLN A 81 6.93 7.22 6.09
N LEU A 82 5.72 6.77 6.48
CA LEU A 82 4.52 6.82 5.67
C LEU A 82 4.26 8.18 4.98
N PRO A 83 4.46 9.36 5.62
CA PRO A 83 4.29 10.64 4.93
C PRO A 83 5.24 10.87 3.74
N HIS A 84 6.32 10.10 3.63
CA HIS A 84 7.31 10.23 2.55
C HIS A 84 6.98 9.39 1.31
N VAL A 85 5.93 8.57 1.35
CA VAL A 85 5.53 7.77 0.17
C VAL A 85 4.76 8.59 -0.87
N GLU A 86 4.51 9.88 -0.60
CA GLU A 86 3.92 10.80 -1.58
C GLU A 86 4.83 10.93 -2.83
N GLY A 87 4.22 10.83 -4.01
CA GLY A 87 4.89 10.81 -5.31
C GLY A 87 5.35 9.42 -5.77
N GLU A 88 5.27 8.39 -4.92
CA GLU A 88 5.69 7.04 -5.26
C GLU A 88 4.72 6.30 -6.16
N ARG A 89 5.24 5.34 -6.93
CA ARG A 89 4.45 4.48 -7.82
C ARG A 89 4.02 3.22 -7.08
N LEU A 90 2.72 3.07 -6.89
CA LEU A 90 2.11 1.98 -6.17
C LEU A 90 1.35 1.05 -7.12
N PRO A 91 1.73 -0.25 -7.22
CA PRO A 91 0.93 -1.25 -7.91
C PRO A 91 -0.40 -1.48 -7.17
N VAL A 92 -1.49 -1.48 -7.91
CA VAL A 92 -2.86 -1.64 -7.41
C VAL A 92 -3.63 -2.64 -8.25
N VAL A 93 -4.59 -3.32 -7.62
CA VAL A 93 -5.49 -4.29 -8.23
C VAL A 93 -6.92 -3.81 -8.05
N TYR A 94 -7.73 -3.84 -9.10
CA TYR A 94 -9.14 -3.53 -8.98
C TYR A 94 -9.89 -4.73 -8.40
N LEU A 95 -10.48 -4.59 -7.22
CA LEU A 95 -11.22 -5.62 -6.51
C LEU A 95 -12.51 -5.03 -5.92
N ASP A 96 -13.62 -5.76 -6.03
CA ASP A 96 -14.89 -5.45 -5.38
C ASP A 96 -15.36 -3.99 -5.51
N GLY A 97 -15.10 -3.37 -6.67
CA GLY A 97 -15.52 -1.99 -6.95
C GLY A 97 -14.52 -0.91 -6.53
N GLY A 98 -13.31 -1.26 -6.10
CA GLY A 98 -12.28 -0.31 -5.70
C GLY A 98 -10.86 -0.75 -6.04
N TRP A 99 -9.92 0.18 -5.96
CA TRP A 99 -8.50 -0.11 -6.16
C TRP A 99 -7.85 -0.47 -4.82
N VAL A 100 -7.18 -1.61 -4.77
CA VAL A 100 -6.49 -2.11 -3.57
C VAL A 100 -4.99 -2.22 -3.87
N PRO A 101 -4.09 -1.70 -3.01
CA PRO A 101 -2.65 -1.88 -3.20
C PRO A 101 -2.30 -3.37 -3.29
N ALA A 102 -1.53 -3.75 -4.31
CA ALA A 102 -1.19 -5.15 -4.52
C ALA A 102 -0.49 -5.73 -3.28
N ALA A 103 0.42 -4.97 -2.65
CA ALA A 103 1.12 -5.39 -1.44
C ALA A 103 0.21 -5.58 -0.20
N ALA A 104 -1.03 -5.07 -0.21
CA ALA A 104 -2.01 -5.31 0.85
C ALA A 104 -2.76 -6.65 0.69
N LEU A 105 -2.62 -7.32 -0.47
CA LEU A 105 -3.30 -8.59 -0.70
C LEU A 105 -2.54 -9.74 -0.02
N PRO A 106 -3.26 -10.70 0.59
CA PRO A 106 -2.66 -11.79 1.37
C PRO A 106 -1.76 -12.72 0.53
N ASP A 107 -1.88 -12.72 -0.80
CA ASP A 107 -1.10 -13.58 -1.72
C ASP A 107 -0.05 -12.80 -2.56
N SER A 108 0.07 -11.48 -2.36
CA SER A 108 0.91 -10.62 -3.18
C SER A 108 2.24 -10.28 -2.50
N GLY A 109 3.18 -11.24 -2.54
CA GLY A 109 4.60 -10.94 -2.32
C GLY A 109 5.15 -10.01 -3.40
N PRO A 110 6.25 -9.27 -3.15
CA PRO A 110 6.68 -8.15 -4.00
C PRO A 110 7.19 -8.67 -5.35
N ALA A 111 6.31 -8.62 -6.34
CA ALA A 111 6.63 -8.82 -7.73
C ALA A 111 6.22 -7.57 -8.51
N ARG A 112 7.22 -6.99 -9.19
CA ARG A 112 7.12 -6.09 -10.34
C ARG A 112 6.98 -4.60 -10.07
N LEU A 113 8.13 -3.98 -9.83
CA LEU A 113 8.53 -2.74 -10.52
C LEU A 113 10.03 -2.92 -10.80
N THR A 114 10.51 -3.17 -12.01
CA THR A 114 10.98 -2.23 -13.05
C THR A 114 11.84 -3.16 -13.95
N GLU A 115 11.75 -3.24 -15.28
CA GLU A 115 12.25 -2.27 -16.24
C GLU A 115 11.85 -2.65 -17.66
N THR A 116 11.64 -1.59 -18.43
CA THR A 116 11.44 -1.53 -19.86
C THR A 116 12.74 -1.85 -20.61
N GLY A 117 12.67 -2.76 -21.58
CA GLY A 117 13.44 -2.76 -22.83
C GLY A 117 14.98 -2.90 -22.76
N THR A 118 15.50 -4.09 -23.06
CA THR A 118 16.34 -4.38 -24.25
C THR A 118 16.78 -5.85 -24.27
N ALA A 119 16.58 -6.48 -25.43
CA ALA A 119 17.18 -7.69 -26.00
C ALA A 119 17.99 -8.70 -25.14
N THR A 120 17.66 -9.99 -25.39
CA THR A 120 18.48 -11.23 -25.43
C THR A 120 18.18 -12.26 -24.31
N PRO A 121 17.96 -13.56 -24.65
CA PRO A 121 17.58 -14.59 -23.69
C PRO A 121 18.81 -15.35 -23.15
N ASP A 122 18.90 -15.56 -21.83
CA ASP A 122 19.67 -16.66 -21.22
C ASP A 122 19.21 -16.92 -19.76
N PRO A 123 19.44 -18.14 -19.21
CA PRO A 123 18.59 -18.74 -18.19
C PRO A 123 19.08 -18.46 -16.75
N GLY A 124 18.11 -18.44 -15.83
CA GLY A 124 18.22 -17.79 -14.53
C GLY A 124 19.12 -18.44 -13.47
N PRO A 125 19.50 -17.68 -12.44
CA PRO A 125 19.99 -18.20 -11.17
C PRO A 125 18.82 -18.51 -10.23
N SER A 126 18.89 -19.67 -9.58
CA SER A 126 17.81 -20.30 -8.83
C SER A 126 17.35 -19.50 -7.60
N LEU A 127 16.02 -19.48 -7.46
CA LEU A 127 15.17 -18.86 -6.41
C LEU A 127 15.62 -19.10 -4.95
N ALA A 128 16.48 -20.09 -4.71
CA ALA A 128 16.97 -20.45 -3.38
C ALA A 128 18.03 -19.49 -2.81
N ALA A 129 18.82 -18.84 -3.67
CA ALA A 129 19.88 -17.94 -3.22
C ALA A 129 19.35 -16.58 -2.74
N TRP A 130 18.19 -16.15 -3.24
CA TRP A 130 17.56 -14.88 -2.88
C TRP A 130 16.80 -14.97 -1.55
N ALA A 131 16.08 -16.07 -1.32
CA ALA A 131 15.37 -16.33 -0.05
C ALA A 131 16.32 -16.34 1.17
N ALA A 132 17.57 -16.80 0.99
CA ALA A 132 18.55 -16.88 2.08
C ALA A 132 19.07 -15.51 2.56
N ARG A 133 19.03 -14.45 1.72
CA ARG A 133 19.57 -13.13 2.06
C ARG A 133 18.53 -12.22 2.73
N THR A 134 17.24 -12.39 2.40
CA THR A 134 16.14 -11.58 2.93
C THR A 134 15.71 -11.99 4.34
N LEU A 135 15.88 -13.26 4.71
CA LEU A 135 15.52 -13.76 6.04
C LEU A 135 16.56 -13.46 7.12
N GLY A 136 17.82 -13.20 6.76
CA GLY A 136 18.89 -12.93 7.71
C GLY A 136 18.76 -11.59 8.46
N GLY A 137 18.11 -10.59 7.84
CA GLY A 137 17.88 -9.27 8.45
C GLY A 137 16.66 -9.18 9.36
N TRP A 138 15.74 -10.15 9.30
CA TRP A 138 14.46 -10.14 10.04
C TRP A 138 14.60 -10.49 11.52
N VAL A 139 15.73 -11.09 11.93
CA VAL A 139 15.90 -11.60 13.30
C VAL A 139 16.47 -10.54 14.25
N ASP A 140 17.29 -9.61 13.76
CA ASP A 140 17.88 -8.55 14.61
C ASP A 140 16.91 -7.37 14.86
N ASP A 141 15.94 -7.15 13.98
CA ASP A 141 14.98 -6.03 14.04
C ASP A 141 13.72 -6.31 14.91
N ILE A 142 13.73 -7.43 15.64
CA ILE A 142 12.73 -7.73 16.68
C ILE A 142 12.99 -6.89 17.95
N THR A 143 14.19 -6.29 18.08
CA THR A 143 14.56 -5.51 19.27
C THR A 143 14.05 -4.07 19.21
N ALA A 144 14.00 -3.44 18.02
CA ALA A 144 13.51 -2.07 17.85
C ALA A 144 11.97 -2.00 17.75
N LYS A 145 11.33 -2.98 17.08
CA LYS A 145 9.86 -3.11 16.98
C LYS A 145 9.13 -3.23 18.32
N LYS A 146 9.83 -3.60 19.41
CA LYS A 146 9.27 -3.65 20.77
C LYS A 146 9.04 -2.27 21.41
N VAL A 147 9.74 -1.23 20.97
CA VAL A 147 9.64 0.10 21.60
C VAL A 147 8.35 0.80 21.18
N VAL A 148 8.03 0.81 19.89
CA VAL A 148 6.84 1.51 19.37
C VAL A 148 5.55 0.79 19.81
N LEU A 149 5.50 -0.53 19.66
CA LEU A 149 4.38 -1.34 20.17
C LEU A 149 4.24 -1.19 21.69
N GLY A 150 5.37 -1.15 22.42
CA GLY A 150 5.41 -0.91 23.85
C GLY A 150 4.83 0.45 24.26
N VAL A 151 5.13 1.52 23.53
CA VAL A 151 4.62 2.87 23.81
C VAL A 151 3.11 2.94 23.57
N ILE A 152 2.61 2.34 22.49
CA ILE A 152 1.17 2.29 22.18
C ILE A 152 0.42 1.54 23.29
N ILE A 153 0.91 0.35 23.68
CA ILE A 153 0.31 -0.45 24.75
C ILE A 153 0.37 0.28 26.10
N THR A 154 1.52 0.89 26.43
CA THR A 154 1.70 1.63 27.69
C THR A 154 0.77 2.83 27.79
N LYS A 155 0.59 3.59 26.70
CA LYS A 155 -0.37 4.72 26.64
C LYS A 155 -1.79 4.23 26.89
N LYS A 156 -2.21 3.13 26.26
CA LYS A 156 -3.55 2.54 26.49
C LYS A 156 -3.74 2.07 27.93
N LEU A 157 -2.72 1.46 28.54
CA LEU A 157 -2.75 1.03 29.95
C LEU A 157 -2.83 2.20 30.93
N LEU A 158 -2.13 3.31 30.66
CA LEU A 158 -2.21 4.53 31.49
C LEU A 158 -3.59 5.17 31.42
N ILE A 159 -4.22 5.21 30.24
CA ILE A 159 -5.59 5.71 30.08
C ILE A 159 -6.57 4.80 30.83
N ALA A 160 -6.45 3.49 30.65
CA ALA A 160 -7.31 2.53 31.34
C ALA A 160 -7.16 2.60 32.87
N SER A 161 -5.93 2.72 33.39
CA SER A 161 -5.70 2.84 34.84
C SER A 161 -6.20 4.16 35.40
N ALA A 162 -6.05 5.27 34.68
CA ALA A 162 -6.62 6.56 35.05
C ALA A 162 -8.16 6.52 35.09
N LEU A 163 -8.79 5.86 34.11
CA LEU A 163 -10.24 5.65 34.09
C LEU A 163 -10.71 4.80 35.27
N VAL A 164 -10.02 3.70 35.57
CA VAL A 164 -10.33 2.85 36.74
C VAL A 164 -10.16 3.64 38.04
N TYR A 165 -9.07 4.40 38.18
CA TYR A 165 -8.84 5.24 39.35
C TYR A 165 -9.96 6.28 39.54
N LEU A 166 -10.41 6.92 38.47
CA LEU A 166 -11.51 7.89 38.49
C LEU A 166 -12.88 7.24 38.77
N LEU A 167 -13.05 5.96 38.44
CA LEU A 167 -14.28 5.21 38.73
C LEU A 167 -14.33 4.69 40.17
N VAL A 168 -13.18 4.40 40.76
CA VAL A 168 -13.04 3.83 42.11
C VAL A 168 -12.89 4.91 43.19
N THR A 169 -12.44 6.12 42.82
CA THR A 169 -12.31 7.27 43.72
C THR A 169 -13.49 8.22 43.57
#